data_AF-A0A7X6X3K4-F1
#
_entry.id   AF-A0A7X6X3K4-F1
#
_cell.length_a   1.000
_cell.length_b   1.000
_cell.length_c   1.000
_cell.angle_alpha   90.00
_cell.angle_beta   90.00
_cell.angle_gamma   90.00
#
_symmetry.space_group_name_H-M   'P 1'
#
loop_
_entity.id
_entity.type
_entity.pdbx_description
1 polymer ?
#
loop_
_entity_poly.entity_id
_entity_poly.type
_entity_poly.pdbx_seq_one_letter_code
_entity_poly.pdbx_strand_id
1 'polypeptide(L)' 'MKLELGKIKVNNVEFADKTFIEKGTLYINKEELIEYLKEDSNIQEVDIDLARPGESVRIVPIKDIVQPRYK' A
#
# COMPACT_ATOMS: atom_id res chain seq x y z
N MET A 1 0.59 -12.72 29.56
CA MET A 1 0.62 -11.37 28.94
C MET A 1 -0.77 -11.05 28.45
N LYS A 2 -1.31 -9.88 28.78
CA LYS A 2 -2.61 -9.41 28.28
C LYS A 2 -2.33 -8.52 27.06
N LEU A 3 -2.75 -8.96 25.88
CA LEU A 3 -2.66 -8.17 24.66
C LEU A 3 -3.96 -7.38 24.51
N GLU A 4 -3.85 -6.09 24.20
CA GLU A 4 -5.01 -5.24 23.92
C GLU A 4 -5.01 -4.85 22.45
N LEU A 5 -6.21 -4.83 21.85
CA LEU A 5 -6.37 -4.50 20.44
C LEU A 5 -6.37 -2.97 20.27
N GLY A 6 -5.24 -2.43 19.82
CA GLY A 6 -5.15 -1.02 19.45
C GLY A 6 -5.87 -0.74 18.15
N LYS A 7 -6.95 0.06 18.19
CA LYS A 7 -7.63 0.56 16.98
C LYS A 7 -7.24 2.02 16.77
N ILE A 8 -6.63 2.32 15.64
CA ILE A 8 -6.26 3.68 15.25
C ILE A 8 -7.17 4.10 14.09
N LYS A 9 -7.85 5.24 14.23
CA LYS A 9 -8.68 5.79 13.16
C LYS A 9 -7.81 6.66 12.25
N VAL A 10 -7.67 6.24 11.01
CA VAL A 10 -6.94 6.97 9.96
C VAL A 10 -7.96 7.64 9.05
N ASN A 11 -7.84 8.96 8.88
CA ASN A 11 -8.72 9.76 8.02
C ASN A 11 -8.02 10.18 6.71
N ASN A 12 -6.69 10.18 6.68
CA ASN A 12 -5.91 10.57 5.51
C ASN A 12 -4.62 9.74 5.40
N VAL A 13 -4.10 9.62 4.18
CA VAL A 13 -2.84 8.93 3.88
C VAL A 13 -1.99 9.82 3.00
N GLU A 14 -0.71 9.97 3.35
CA GLU A 14 0.27 10.77 2.60
C GLU A 14 1.62 10.05 2.51
N PHE A 15 2.42 10.41 1.50
CA PHE A 15 3.81 9.96 1.44
C PHE A 15 4.71 10.88 2.28
N ALA A 16 5.71 10.29 2.93
CA ALA A 16 6.77 11.00 3.65
C ALA A 16 8.06 10.19 3.62
N ASP A 17 9.15 10.76 4.16
CA ASP A 17 10.45 10.08 4.23
C ASP A 17 10.47 8.93 5.25
N LYS A 18 9.47 8.85 6.14
CA LYS A 18 9.37 7.81 7.18
C LYS A 18 7.91 7.41 7.38
N THR A 19 7.72 6.16 7.78
CA THR A 19 6.40 5.63 8.11
C THR A 19 6.01 6.00 9.54
N PHE A 20 4.97 6.81 9.73
CA PHE A 20 4.46 7.19 11.05
C PHE A 20 2.99 7.60 11.02
N ILE A 21 2.37 7.72 12.20
CA ILE A 21 1.00 8.21 12.36
C ILE A 21 1.04 9.51 13.16
N GLU A 22 0.46 10.58 12.60
CA GLU A 22 0.28 11.84 13.30
C GLU A 22 -1.12 12.39 13.08
N LYS A 23 -1.82 12.76 14.17
CA LYS A 23 -3.13 13.45 14.14
C LYS A 23 -4.20 12.77 13.26
N GLY A 24 -4.15 11.44 13.14
CA GLY A 24 -5.09 10.68 12.32
C GLY A 24 -4.76 10.62 10.82
N THR A 25 -3.57 11.09 10.43
CA THR A 25 -2.99 10.88 9.10
C THR A 25 -1.91 9.81 9.19
N LEU A 26 -1.94 8.86 8.26
CA LEU A 26 -0.89 7.86 8.09
C LEU A 26 0.09 8.35 7.04
N TYR A 27 1.33 8.55 7.46
CA TYR A 27 2.45 8.86 6.58
C TYR A 27 3.18 7.57 6.24
N ILE A 28 3.43 7.36 4.95
CA ILE A 28 4.04 6.14 4.41
C ILE A 28 5.33 6.49 3.68
N ASN A 29 6.41 5.77 3.97
CA ASN A 29 7.59 5.81 3.12
C ASN A 29 7.36 4.92 1.88
N LYS A 30 7.36 5.54 0.69
CA LYS A 30 7.14 4.86 -0.59
C LYS A 30 8.28 3.88 -0.91
N GLU A 31 9.53 4.24 -0.64
CA GLU A 31 10.71 3.41 -0.92
C GLU A 31 10.73 2.17 -0.03
N GLU A 32 10.49 2.35 1.28
CA GLU A 32 10.39 1.25 2.25
C GLU A 32 9.31 0.25 1.84
N LEU A 33 8.15 0.75 1.39
CA LEU A 33 7.04 -0.09 0.95
C LEU A 33 7.36 -0.83 -0.36
N ILE A 34 8.04 -0.17 -1.30
CA ILE A 34 8.48 -0.80 -2.55
C ILE A 34 9.52 -1.89 -2.27
N GLU A 35 10.48 -1.64 -1.38
CA GLU A 35 11.51 -2.60 -1.01
C GLU A 35 10.90 -3.85 -0.36
N TYR A 36 9.96 -3.65 0.58
CA TYR A 36 9.19 -4.74 1.19
C TYR A 36 8.44 -5.58 0.15
N LEU A 37 7.78 -4.95 -0.82
CA LEU A 37 7.05 -5.66 -1.87
C LEU A 37 7.98 -6.41 -2.84
N LYS A 38 9.18 -5.87 -3.10
CA LYS A 38 10.19 -6.50 -3.95
C LYS A 38 10.89 -7.70 -3.32
N GLU A 39 10.63 -8.00 -2.05
CA GLU A 39 11.06 -9.28 -1.45
C GLU A 39 10.43 -10.48 -2.16
N ASP A 40 9.27 -10.30 -2.82
CA ASP A 40 8.68 -11.32 -3.68
C ASP A 40 9.37 -11.39 -5.05
N SER A 41 10.10 -12.47 -5.27
CA SER A 41 10.81 -12.76 -6.52
C SER A 41 9.94 -12.80 -7.80
N ASN A 42 8.62 -12.92 -7.66
CA ASN A 42 7.69 -12.91 -8.80
C ASN A 42 7.37 -11.49 -9.28
N ILE A 43 7.73 -10.46 -8.52
CA ILE A 43 7.43 -9.07 -8.82
C ILE A 43 8.64 -8.42 -9.48
N GLN A 44 8.50 -8.05 -10.76
CA GLN A 44 9.56 -7.40 -11.52
C GLN A 44 9.71 -5.91 -11.17
N GLU A 45 8.58 -5.21 -11.05
CA GLU A 45 8.53 -3.77 -10.82
C GLU A 45 7.31 -3.43 -9.96
N VAL A 46 7.46 -2.42 -9.10
CA VAL A 46 6.40 -1.92 -8.22
C VAL A 46 6.40 -0.40 -8.33
N ASP A 47 5.23 0.15 -8.62
CA ASP A 47 4.95 1.57 -8.44
C ASP A 47 3.70 1.73 -7.60
N ILE A 48 3.67 2.79 -6.80
CA ILE A 48 2.65 3.03 -5.77
C ILE A 48 2.19 4.46 -5.86
N ASP A 49 0.90 4.62 -6.10
CA ASP A 49 0.22 5.92 -6.12
C ASP A 49 -0.91 5.96 -5.09
N LEU A 50 -1.13 7.15 -4.54
CA LEU A 50 -2.26 7.44 -3.66
C LEU A 50 -3.29 8.22 -4.47
N ALA A 51 -4.49 7.65 -4.60
CA ALA A 51 -5.64 8.34 -5.18
C ALA A 51 -6.59 8.81 -4.07
N ARG A 52 -7.09 10.03 -4.18
CA ARG A 52 -7.98 10.66 -3.20
C ARG A 52 -9.39 10.86 -3.79
N PRO A 53 -10.45 10.80 -2.95
CA PRO A 53 -11.79 11.15 -3.39
C PRO A 53 -11.84 12.56 -3.98
N GLY A 54 -12.37 12.69 -5.19
CA GLY A 54 -12.46 13.96 -5.91
C GLY A 54 -11.37 14.17 -6.98
N GLU A 55 -10.32 13.35 -7.00
CA GLU A 55 -9.37 13.35 -8.10
C GLU A 55 -9.99 12.70 -9.34
N SER A 56 -9.59 13.16 -10.53
CA SER A 56 -9.99 12.57 -11.82
C SER A 56 -9.22 11.27 -12.11
N VAL A 57 -9.16 10.38 -11.11
CA VAL A 57 -8.46 9.09 -11.15
C VAL A 57 -9.48 7.97 -10.97
N ARG A 58 -9.35 6.89 -11.75
CA ARG A 58 -10.21 5.71 -11.66
C ARG A 58 -9.39 4.50 -11.22
N ILE A 59 -9.70 3.98 -10.03
CA ILE A 59 -9.13 2.72 -9.55
C ILE A 59 -9.93 1.58 -10.20
N VAL A 60 -9.27 0.78 -11.04
CA VAL A 60 -9.86 -0.41 -11.66
C VAL A 60 -9.09 -1.65 -11.20
N PRO A 61 -9.78 -2.73 -10.79
CA PRO A 61 -9.10 -3.99 -10.52
C PRO A 61 -8.63 -4.57 -11.86
N ILE A 62 -7.32 -4.59 -12.10
CA ILE A 62 -6.77 -5.41 -13.17
C ILE A 62 -6.76 -6.85 -12.65
N LYS A 63 -7.64 -7.68 -13.21
CA LYS A 63 -7.56 -9.13 -13.05
C LYS A 63 -6.66 -9.63 -14.16
N ASP A 64 -5.36 -9.68 -13.89
CA ASP A 64 -4.46 -10.30 -14.84
C ASP A 64 -4.71 -11.81 -14.87
N ILE A 65 -4.73 -12.38 -16.07
CA ILE A 65 -4.93 -13.81 -16.27
C ILE A 65 -3.56 -14.43 -16.08
N VAL A 66 -3.26 -14.92 -14.87
CA VAL A 66 -2.17 -15.88 -14.71
C VAL A 66 -2.55 -17.08 -15.58
N GLN A 67 -1.87 -17.23 -16.72
CA GLN A 67 -2.10 -18.34 -17.62
C GLN A 67 -2.04 -19.62 -16.78
N PRO A 68 -3.07 -20.49 -16.80
CA PRO A 68 -2.96 -21.78 -16.14
C PRO A 68 -1.83 -22.50 -16.86
N ARG A 69 -0.64 -22.53 -16.25
CA ARG A 69 0.45 -23.36 -16.75
C ARG A 69 0.02 -24.80 -16.50
N TYR A 70 -0.61 -25.37 -17.52
CA TYR A 70 -0.92 -26.77 -17.60
C TYR A 70 0.36 -27.54 -17.94
N LYS A 71 0.67 -28.55 -17.13
CA LYS A 71 1.35 -29.77 -17.54
C LYS A 71 0.57 -30.94 -16.98
#